data_AF-A0A4P5TYT2-F1
#
_entry.id   AF-A0A4P5TYT2-F1
#
_cell.length_a   1.000
_cell.length_b   1.000
_cell.length_c   1.000
_cell.angle_alpha   90.00
_cell.angle_beta   90.00
_cell.angle_gamma   90.00
#
_symmetry.space_group_name_H-M   'P 1'
#
loop_
_entity.id
_entity.type
_entity.pdbx_description
1 polymer ?
#
loop_
_entity_poly.entity_id
_entity_poly.type
_entity_poly.pdbx_seq_one_letter_code
_entity_poly.pdbx_strand_id
1 'polypeptide(L)'
;MQPCKHSFNGRDCTTFDGKIRGMKLAFIFALSMLFLEVSGQARLGSSVSDIKKEFSEKSYELTSDYDSDKNYYIRVFTDIATVFYFFDEDSYCDQVLIIPDDNGKLNYFVEDYNKSYVIINNQEWKMYNESGIASIRLVFPDVKGEKPYFVWTPND
;
A
#
# COMPACT_ATOMS: atom_id res chain seq x y z
N MET A 1 58.39 -54.24 -7.78
CA MET A 1 57.50 -55.39 -8.02
C MET A 1 56.34 -55.27 -7.03
N GLN A 2 55.15 -54.91 -7.51
CA GLN A 2 53.91 -55.06 -6.77
C GLN A 2 53.58 -56.57 -6.69
N PRO A 3 52.73 -57.02 -5.76
CA PRO A 3 51.32 -57.11 -6.14
C PRO A 3 50.30 -56.80 -5.03
N CYS A 4 49.13 -56.37 -5.50
CA CYS A 4 47.85 -56.29 -4.80
C CYS A 4 47.29 -57.68 -4.45
N LYS A 5 46.37 -57.74 -3.45
CA LYS A 5 45.00 -58.29 -3.60
C LYS A 5 44.12 -58.12 -2.34
N HIS A 6 42.91 -57.57 -2.58
CA HIS A 6 41.57 -57.87 -2.01
C HIS A 6 41.30 -57.74 -0.48
N SER A 7 40.14 -57.33 0.05
CA SER A 7 38.79 -57.03 -0.50
C SER A 7 37.83 -56.55 0.64
N PHE A 8 36.94 -55.60 0.30
CA PHE A 8 35.54 -55.36 0.74
C PHE A 8 35.11 -54.78 2.12
N ASN A 9 34.29 -53.72 1.97
CA ASN A 9 33.05 -53.33 2.68
C ASN A 9 33.07 -52.57 4.01
N GLY A 10 32.33 -51.44 4.02
CA GLY A 10 31.85 -50.77 5.23
C GLY A 10 31.70 -49.26 5.06
N ARG A 11 30.56 -48.82 4.49
CA ARG A 11 30.09 -47.43 4.57
C ARG A 11 29.85 -47.07 6.04
N ASP A 12 30.16 -45.85 6.45
CA ASP A 12 29.21 -45.10 7.25
C ASP A 12 29.26 -43.60 6.95
N CYS A 13 28.06 -43.09 6.68
CA CYS A 13 27.75 -41.75 6.25
C CYS A 13 27.26 -40.92 7.46
N THR A 14 27.48 -39.61 7.34
CA THR A 14 26.68 -38.50 7.92
C THR A 14 26.64 -38.30 9.43
N THR A 15 27.22 -37.18 9.90
CA THR A 15 26.57 -36.33 10.91
C THR A 15 27.05 -34.89 10.74
N PHE A 16 26.16 -34.01 10.30
CA PHE A 16 25.57 -32.90 11.07
C PHE A 16 26.09 -31.52 10.65
N ASP A 17 25.69 -31.09 9.45
CA ASP A 17 25.81 -29.70 9.01
C ASP A 17 24.39 -29.10 8.89
N GLY A 18 23.91 -28.50 9.98
CA GLY A 18 22.51 -28.06 10.09
C GLY A 18 22.28 -26.73 10.81
N LYS A 19 23.34 -26.07 11.31
CA LYS A 19 23.18 -24.92 12.22
C LYS A 19 23.25 -23.54 11.54
N ILE A 20 23.80 -23.46 10.32
CA ILE A 20 24.03 -22.18 9.62
C ILE A 20 22.83 -21.76 8.75
N ARG A 21 21.96 -22.71 8.36
CA ARG A 21 20.79 -22.46 7.49
C ARG A 21 19.67 -21.67 8.17
N GLY A 22 19.41 -21.91 9.45
CA GLY A 22 18.30 -21.27 10.18
C GLY A 22 18.46 -19.77 10.38
N MET A 23 19.69 -19.30 10.63
CA MET A 23 19.95 -17.88 10.92
C MET A 23 19.84 -16.99 9.68
N LYS A 24 20.21 -17.51 8.49
CA LYS A 24 19.99 -16.81 7.21
C LYS A 24 18.50 -16.76 6.84
N LEU A 25 17.76 -17.82 7.12
CA LEU A 25 16.32 -17.88 6.83
C LEU A 25 15.52 -16.94 7.73
N ALA A 26 15.87 -16.86 9.02
CA ALA A 26 15.28 -15.91 9.95
C ALA A 26 15.59 -14.45 9.57
N PHE A 27 16.80 -14.18 9.07
CA PHE A 27 17.19 -12.85 8.61
C PHE A 27 16.45 -12.45 7.32
N ILE A 28 16.27 -13.37 6.38
CA ILE A 28 15.49 -13.13 5.14
C ILE A 28 14.01 -12.90 5.46
N PHE A 29 13.44 -13.65 6.42
CA PHE A 29 12.06 -13.47 6.88
C PHE A 29 11.84 -12.16 7.65
N ALA A 30 12.82 -11.74 8.47
CA ALA A 30 12.80 -10.44 9.13
C ALA A 30 12.99 -9.28 8.13
N LEU A 31 13.78 -9.48 7.08
CA LEU A 31 13.99 -8.49 6.01
C LEU A 31 12.77 -8.38 5.08
N SER A 32 11.98 -9.44 4.89
CA SER A 32 10.74 -9.38 4.11
C SER A 32 9.58 -8.70 4.85
N MET A 33 9.60 -8.68 6.19
CA MET A 33 8.62 -7.94 7.00
C MET A 33 8.82 -6.42 6.93
N LEU A 34 9.97 -5.93 6.45
CA LEU A 34 10.28 -4.50 6.31
C LEU A 34 9.72 -3.86 5.04
N PHE A 35 9.04 -4.61 4.16
CA PHE A 35 8.49 -4.10 2.90
C PHE A 35 6.95 -4.09 2.85
N LEU A 36 6.27 -4.23 3.99
CA LEU A 36 4.81 -4.11 4.07
C LEU A 36 4.39 -2.66 4.34
N GLU A 37 4.92 -1.71 3.58
CA GLU A 37 4.32 -0.38 3.53
C GLU A 37 3.27 -0.38 2.44
N VAL A 38 2.02 -0.63 2.87
CA VAL A 38 0.83 -0.50 2.04
C VAL A 38 0.60 0.99 1.78
N SER A 39 1.34 1.52 0.82
CA SER A 39 1.21 2.90 0.34
C SER A 39 0.27 2.90 -0.85
N GLY A 40 -0.94 3.43 -0.68
CA GLY A 40 -1.89 3.53 -1.79
C GLY A 40 -3.36 3.74 -1.44
N GLN A 41 -3.77 3.54 -0.18
CA GLN A 41 -5.10 3.97 0.23
C GLN A 41 -5.08 5.43 0.64
N ALA A 42 -5.95 6.24 0.02
CA ALA A 42 -6.43 7.47 0.62
C ALA A 42 -6.80 7.14 2.07
N ARG A 43 -6.22 7.84 3.04
CA ARG A 43 -6.34 7.56 4.48
C ARG A 43 -7.73 7.90 5.04
N LEU A 44 -8.76 7.64 4.24
CA LEU A 44 -10.16 7.77 4.61
C LEU A 44 -10.44 6.85 5.80
N GLY A 45 -11.09 7.40 6.82
CA GLY A 45 -11.34 6.74 8.10
C GLY A 45 -10.14 6.69 9.04
N SER A 46 -8.96 7.22 8.68
CA SER A 46 -7.84 7.36 9.62
C SER A 46 -8.07 8.50 10.59
N SER A 47 -7.67 8.32 11.86
CA SER A 47 -7.75 9.39 12.85
C SER A 47 -6.67 10.46 12.62
N VAL A 48 -6.88 11.65 13.19
CA VAL A 48 -5.86 12.71 13.26
C VAL A 48 -4.52 12.19 13.80
N SER A 49 -4.54 11.33 14.83
CA SER A 49 -3.32 10.75 15.40
C SER A 49 -2.61 9.79 14.47
N ASP A 50 -3.35 9.01 13.68
CA ASP A 50 -2.78 8.06 12.73
C ASP A 50 -2.00 8.80 11.64
N ILE A 51 -2.61 9.84 11.05
CA ILE A 51 -1.97 10.69 10.03
C ILE A 51 -0.72 11.36 10.61
N LYS A 52 -0.81 11.97 11.80
CA LYS A 52 0.35 12.63 12.42
C LYS A 52 1.47 11.66 12.72
N LYS A 53 1.15 10.43 13.12
CA LYS A 53 2.15 9.39 13.41
C LYS A 53 2.82 8.91 12.13
N GLU A 54 2.04 8.65 11.08
CA GLU A 54 2.55 8.22 9.78
C GLU A 54 3.53 9.25 9.18
N PHE A 55 3.16 10.52 9.17
CA PHE A 55 3.98 11.59 8.61
C PHE A 55 4.83 12.31 9.67
N SER A 56 5.15 11.63 10.77
CA SER A 56 6.02 12.18 11.83
C SER A 56 7.51 12.18 11.46
N GLU A 57 7.87 11.53 10.35
CA GLU A 57 9.24 11.49 9.85
C GLU A 57 9.72 12.86 9.35
N LYS A 58 11.02 13.13 9.54
CA LYS A 58 11.64 14.44 9.23
C LYS A 58 11.58 14.85 7.76
N SER A 59 11.35 13.91 6.86
CA SER A 59 11.23 14.16 5.41
C SER A 59 9.93 14.86 5.05
N TYR A 60 8.91 14.79 5.90
CA TYR A 60 7.62 15.42 5.66
C TYR A 60 7.49 16.69 6.49
N GLU A 61 7.13 17.79 5.83
CA GLU A 61 6.66 18.98 6.55
C GLU A 61 5.16 18.81 6.81
N LEU A 62 4.79 18.70 8.08
CA LEU A 62 3.40 18.55 8.52
C LEU A 62 2.92 19.83 9.21
N THR A 63 1.80 20.37 8.75
CA THR A 63 1.08 21.46 9.41
C THR A 63 -0.39 21.10 9.57
N SER A 64 -1.10 21.81 10.45
CA SER A 64 -2.54 21.65 10.58
C SER A 64 -3.20 22.99 10.84
N ASP A 65 -4.39 23.19 10.28
CA ASP A 65 -5.13 24.44 10.36
C ASP A 65 -6.63 24.19 10.14
N TYR A 66 -7.40 25.26 9.97
CA TYR A 66 -8.81 25.23 9.62
C TYR A 66 -9.03 25.92 8.26
N ASP A 67 -9.97 25.40 7.48
CA ASP A 67 -10.39 26.06 6.23
C ASP A 67 -11.35 27.24 6.49
N SER A 68 -11.88 27.86 5.42
CA SER A 68 -12.84 28.97 5.52
C SER A 68 -14.14 28.59 6.21
N ASP A 69 -14.51 27.31 6.16
CA ASP A 69 -15.74 26.76 6.73
C ASP A 69 -15.51 26.18 8.13
N LYS A 70 -14.28 26.34 8.67
CA LYS A 70 -13.82 25.84 9.97
C LYS A 70 -13.69 24.32 10.05
N ASN A 71 -13.51 23.64 8.92
CA ASN A 71 -13.16 22.23 8.93
C ASN A 71 -11.68 22.08 9.26
N TYR A 72 -11.36 21.18 10.19
CA TYR A 72 -9.98 20.88 10.55
C TYR A 72 -9.31 20.11 9.42
N TYR A 73 -8.06 20.46 9.11
CA TYR A 73 -7.26 19.71 8.17
C TYR A 73 -5.79 19.58 8.61
N ILE A 74 -5.16 18.52 8.13
CA ILE A 74 -3.71 18.32 8.15
C ILE A 74 -3.19 18.51 6.74
N ARG A 75 -2.10 19.26 6.59
CA ARG A 75 -1.36 19.41 5.35
C ARG A 75 -0.01 18.74 5.48
N VAL A 76 0.34 17.95 4.49
CA VAL A 76 1.63 17.25 4.38
C VAL A 76 2.29 17.65 3.07
N PHE A 77 3.53 18.17 3.14
CA PHE A 77 4.35 18.40 1.97
C PHE A 77 5.21 17.17 1.70
N THR A 78 5.11 16.65 0.47
CA THR A 78 5.90 15.53 -0.02
C THR A 78 6.78 15.99 -1.18
N ASP A 79 7.66 15.12 -1.66
CA ASP A 79 8.53 15.42 -2.80
C ASP A 79 7.77 15.61 -4.13
N ILE A 80 6.52 15.13 -4.23
CA ILE A 80 5.74 15.10 -5.48
C ILE A 80 4.37 15.78 -5.40
N ALA A 81 3.93 16.16 -4.21
CA ALA A 81 2.63 16.79 -4.00
C ALA A 81 2.51 17.42 -2.62
N THR A 82 1.60 18.37 -2.50
CA THR A 82 0.99 18.76 -1.23
C THR A 82 -0.29 17.98 -1.01
N VAL A 83 -0.41 17.29 0.12
CA VAL A 83 -1.58 16.47 0.48
C VAL A 83 -2.32 17.13 1.63
N PHE A 84 -3.64 17.22 1.50
CA PHE A 84 -4.55 17.70 2.53
C PHE A 84 -5.44 16.54 2.97
N TYR A 85 -5.56 16.37 4.28
CA TYR A 85 -6.48 15.46 4.93
C TYR A 85 -7.48 16.31 5.69
N PHE A 86 -8.74 16.29 5.29
CA PHE A 86 -9.84 16.95 6.00
C PHE A 86 -10.52 15.93 6.92
N PHE A 87 -11.03 16.42 8.04
CA PHE A 87 -11.59 15.59 9.11
C PHE A 87 -13.03 15.98 9.41
N ASP A 88 -13.85 14.97 9.68
CA ASP A 88 -15.21 15.13 10.17
C ASP A 88 -15.27 15.57 11.65
N GLU A 89 -16.48 15.75 12.17
CA GLU A 89 -16.72 16.13 13.57
C GLU A 89 -16.20 15.09 14.58
N ASP A 90 -16.10 13.83 14.17
CA ASP A 90 -15.58 12.71 14.97
C ASP A 90 -14.05 12.55 14.86
N SER A 91 -13.39 13.48 14.15
CA SER A 91 -11.93 13.50 13.93
C SER A 91 -11.38 12.34 13.09
N TYR A 92 -12.20 11.83 12.15
CA TYR A 92 -11.78 10.87 11.13
C TYR A 92 -11.68 11.53 9.78
N CYS A 93 -10.66 11.13 9.00
CA CYS A 93 -10.45 11.69 7.68
C CYS A 93 -11.57 11.24 6.73
N ASP A 94 -12.31 12.19 6.16
CA ASP A 94 -13.44 11.93 5.25
C ASP A 94 -13.18 12.43 3.82
N GLN A 95 -12.16 13.28 3.66
CA GLN A 95 -11.72 13.78 2.37
C GLN A 95 -10.20 13.92 2.31
N VAL A 96 -9.63 13.53 1.17
CA VAL A 96 -8.21 13.72 0.84
C VAL A 96 -8.11 14.51 -0.45
N LEU A 97 -7.30 15.56 -0.45
CA LEU A 97 -6.96 16.35 -1.64
C LEU A 97 -5.45 16.26 -1.88
N ILE A 98 -5.07 15.78 -3.06
CA ILE A 98 -3.67 15.71 -3.50
C ILE A 98 -3.46 16.77 -4.57
N ILE A 99 -2.54 17.69 -4.32
CA ILE A 99 -2.17 18.77 -5.26
C ILE A 99 -0.74 18.51 -5.74
N PRO A 100 -0.55 17.99 -6.96
CA PRO A 100 0.79 17.82 -7.53
C PRO A 100 1.47 19.18 -7.72
N ASP A 101 2.78 19.24 -7.44
CA ASP A 101 3.48 20.55 -7.43
C ASP A 101 3.73 21.10 -8.85
N ASP A 102 3.72 20.24 -9.87
CA ASP A 102 3.91 20.60 -11.26
C ASP A 102 3.22 19.63 -12.24
N ASN A 103 3.21 19.99 -13.52
CA ASN A 103 2.58 19.20 -14.58
C ASN A 103 3.22 17.82 -14.78
N GLY A 104 4.53 17.68 -14.51
CA GLY A 104 5.22 16.40 -14.59
C GLY A 104 4.73 15.44 -13.50
N LYS A 105 4.63 15.94 -12.27
CA LYS A 105 4.06 15.20 -11.12
C LYS A 105 2.58 14.88 -11.33
N LEU A 106 1.80 15.80 -11.89
CA LEU A 106 0.41 15.53 -12.27
C LEU A 106 0.30 14.39 -13.27
N ASN A 107 1.10 14.41 -14.33
CA ASN A 107 1.13 13.34 -15.31
C ASN A 107 1.52 12.00 -14.68
N TYR A 108 2.48 12.01 -13.74
CA TYR A 108 2.82 10.81 -12.98
C TYR A 108 1.61 10.21 -12.26
N PHE A 109 0.81 11.00 -11.53
CA PHE A 109 -0.41 10.51 -10.88
C PHE A 109 -1.45 9.98 -11.87
N VAL A 110 -1.63 10.66 -13.00
CA VAL A 110 -2.56 10.23 -14.06
C VAL A 110 -2.11 8.90 -14.67
N GLU A 111 -0.82 8.75 -14.96
CA GLU A 111 -0.26 7.50 -15.49
C GLU A 111 -0.36 6.36 -14.47
N ASP A 112 -0.06 6.64 -13.20
CA ASP A 112 -0.14 5.65 -12.12
C ASP A 112 -1.58 5.14 -11.94
N TYR A 113 -2.55 6.06 -11.95
CA TYR A 113 -3.97 5.71 -11.96
C TYR A 113 -4.34 4.90 -13.21
N ASN A 114 -3.96 5.36 -14.40
CA ASN A 114 -4.30 4.65 -15.64
C ASN A 114 -3.65 3.27 -15.79
N LYS A 115 -2.52 3.01 -15.13
CA LYS A 115 -1.91 1.66 -15.08
C LYS A 115 -2.77 0.68 -14.29
N SER A 116 -3.38 1.16 -13.21
CA SER A 116 -4.12 0.32 -12.27
C SER A 116 -5.60 0.24 -12.61
N TYR A 117 -6.19 1.23 -13.30
CA TYR A 117 -7.63 1.29 -13.52
C TYR A 117 -7.98 1.28 -15.01
N VAL A 118 -8.89 0.38 -15.39
CA VAL A 118 -9.46 0.26 -16.73
C VAL A 118 -10.94 0.61 -16.70
N ILE A 119 -11.34 1.56 -17.54
CA ILE A 119 -12.75 1.93 -17.74
C ILE A 119 -13.42 0.82 -18.57
N ILE A 120 -14.44 0.17 -18.02
CA ILE A 120 -15.26 -0.82 -18.74
C ILE A 120 -16.42 -0.10 -19.44
N ASN A 121 -17.09 0.79 -18.73
CA ASN A 121 -18.12 1.69 -19.26
C ASN A 121 -18.31 2.90 -18.30
N ASN A 122 -19.34 3.71 -18.53
CA ASN A 122 -19.59 4.94 -17.77
C ASN A 122 -19.90 4.73 -16.28
N GLN A 123 -20.17 3.49 -15.84
CA GLN A 123 -20.52 3.14 -14.46
C GLN A 123 -19.66 2.01 -13.90
N GLU A 124 -18.72 1.47 -14.67
CA GLU A 124 -17.95 0.29 -14.28
C GLU A 124 -16.47 0.45 -14.64
N TRP A 125 -15.62 0.08 -13.68
CA TRP A 125 -14.18 0.06 -13.80
C TRP A 125 -13.64 -1.27 -13.27
N LYS A 126 -12.47 -1.67 -13.77
CA LYS A 126 -11.66 -2.71 -13.16
C LYS A 126 -10.37 -2.12 -12.66
N MET A 127 -10.04 -2.41 -11.41
CA MET A 127 -8.75 -2.11 -10.84
C MET A 127 -7.89 -3.38 -10.85
N TYR A 128 -6.63 -3.23 -11.21
CA TYR A 128 -5.59 -4.24 -11.21
C TYR A 128 -4.45 -3.70 -10.35
N ASN A 129 -4.07 -4.44 -9.31
CA ASN A 129 -2.89 -4.12 -8.52
C ASN A 129 -2.17 -5.41 -8.12
N GLU A 130 -1.07 -5.27 -7.38
CA GLU A 130 -0.30 -6.42 -6.89
C GLU A 130 -1.10 -7.34 -5.95
N SER A 131 -2.19 -6.83 -5.36
CA SER A 131 -3.08 -7.57 -4.46
C SER A 131 -4.23 -8.29 -5.19
N GLY A 132 -4.39 -8.10 -6.50
CA GLY A 132 -5.39 -8.79 -7.31
C GLY A 132 -6.21 -7.85 -8.20
N ILE A 133 -7.43 -8.30 -8.51
CA ILE A 133 -8.35 -7.58 -9.40
C ILE A 133 -9.57 -7.16 -8.57
N ALA A 134 -10.02 -5.92 -8.72
CA ALA A 134 -11.29 -5.46 -8.14
C ALA A 134 -12.22 -4.91 -9.23
N SER A 135 -13.50 -5.26 -9.14
CA SER A 135 -14.57 -4.63 -9.90
C SER A 135 -15.11 -3.44 -9.12
N ILE A 136 -15.22 -2.29 -9.78
CA ILE A 136 -15.76 -1.07 -9.20
C ILE A 136 -16.99 -0.68 -10.01
N ARG A 137 -18.12 -0.43 -9.32
CA ARG A 137 -19.38 -0.05 -9.96
C ARG A 137 -20.01 1.15 -9.28
N LEU A 138 -20.38 2.18 -10.04
CA LEU A 138 -21.20 3.29 -9.56
C LEU A 138 -22.67 2.87 -9.56
N VAL A 139 -23.29 2.88 -8.39
CA VAL A 139 -24.71 2.54 -8.20
C VAL A 139 -25.51 3.81 -7.98
N PHE A 140 -26.61 3.94 -8.72
CA PHE A 140 -27.63 4.96 -8.53
C PHE A 140 -28.85 4.30 -7.88
N PRO A 141 -29.14 4.58 -6.60
CA PRO A 141 -30.27 3.94 -5.93
C PRO A 141 -31.60 4.44 -6.48
N ASP A 142 -32.57 3.55 -6.61
CA ASP A 142 -33.94 3.89 -7.03
C ASP A 142 -34.78 4.50 -5.90
N VAL A 143 -34.23 4.52 -4.68
CA VAL A 143 -34.89 5.08 -3.49
C VAL A 143 -34.68 6.58 -3.43
N LYS A 144 -35.78 7.33 -3.40
CA LYS A 144 -35.74 8.80 -3.33
C LYS A 144 -35.00 9.27 -2.07
N GLY A 145 -33.93 10.03 -2.27
CA GLY A 145 -33.13 10.65 -1.20
C GLY A 145 -31.81 9.93 -0.91
N GLU A 146 -31.59 8.75 -1.48
CA GLU A 146 -30.29 8.08 -1.39
C GLU A 146 -29.28 8.68 -2.38
N LYS A 147 -28.01 8.73 -1.97
CA LYS A 147 -26.91 9.27 -2.78
C LYS A 147 -26.26 8.15 -3.60
N PRO A 148 -25.77 8.42 -4.81
CA PRO A 148 -24.96 7.46 -5.56
C PRO A 148 -23.74 7.03 -4.76
N TYR A 149 -23.32 5.77 -4.92
CA TYR A 149 -22.15 5.22 -4.24
C TYR A 149 -21.37 4.26 -5.13
N PHE A 150 -20.08 4.09 -4.86
CA PHE A 150 -19.25 3.09 -5.53
C PHE A 150 -19.26 1.78 -4.73
N VAL A 151 -19.48 0.67 -5.41
CA VAL A 151 -19.31 -0.68 -4.88
C VAL A 151 -17.98 -1.22 -5.36
N TRP A 152 -17.14 -1.64 -4.41
CA TRP A 152 -15.88 -2.31 -4.66
C TRP A 152 -16.02 -3.80 -4.35
N THR A 153 -15.81 -4.64 -5.35
CA THR A 153 -15.89 -6.11 -5.21
C THR A 153 -14.55 -6.71 -5.61
N PRO A 154 -13.79 -7.30 -4.66
CA PRO A 154 -12.63 -8.11 -5.00
C PRO A 154 -13.04 -9.27 -5.92
N ASN A 155 -12.29 -9.50 -6.98
CA ASN A 155 -12.40 -10.71 -7.79
C ASN A 155 -11.23 -11.61 -7.41
N ASP A 156 -11.55 -12.78 -6.84
CA ASP A 156 -10.58 -13.84 -6.55
C ASP A 156 -9.98 -14.46 -7.84
#